data_AF-A0A527IGB0-F1
#
_entry.id   AF-A0A527IGB0-F1
#
_cell.length_a   1.000
_cell.length_b   1.000
_cell.length_c   1.000
_cell.angle_alpha   90.00
_cell.angle_beta   90.00
_cell.angle_gamma   90.00
#
_symmetry.space_group_name_H-M   'P 1'
#
loop_
_entity.id
_entity.type
_entity.pdbx_description
1 polymer ?
#
loop_
_entity_poly.entity_id
_entity_poly.type
_entity_poly.pdbx_seq_one_letter_code
_entity_poly.pdbx_strand_id
1 'polypeptide(L)'
;MTKLAEHLNEHSLSDAEFAAKVDCDRSMISKIKVGKAKPSLDLALKISRETGISVEALFPLEDRSEPSPAECPGGASGPANSSSSPCLSPEVATP
;
A
#
# COMPACT_ATOMS: atom_id res chain seq x y z
N MET A 1 12.53 1.43 10.34
CA MET A 1 11.57 0.68 11.18
C MET A 1 10.62 1.67 11.82
N THR A 2 9.35 1.32 12.05
CA THR A 2 8.39 2.21 12.72
C THR A 2 8.54 2.15 14.25
N LYS A 3 8.17 3.22 14.96
CA LYS A 3 8.16 3.26 16.44
C LYS A 3 7.39 2.11 17.10
N LEU A 4 6.35 1.62 16.45
CA LEU A 4 5.59 0.46 16.92
C LEU A 4 6.46 -0.82 17.01
N ALA A 5 7.36 -1.02 16.05
CA ALA A 5 8.21 -2.21 16.00
C ALA A 5 9.26 -2.20 17.12
N GLU A 6 9.79 -1.03 17.43
CA GLU A 6 10.76 -0.81 18.51
C GLU A 6 10.11 -1.12 19.87
N HIS A 7 8.93 -0.54 20.13
CA HIS A 7 8.20 -0.75 21.37
C HIS A 7 7.84 -2.22 21.61
N LEU A 8 7.36 -2.94 20.58
CA LEU A 8 7.05 -4.36 20.71
C LEU A 8 8.27 -5.21 21.03
N ASN A 9 9.43 -4.87 20.47
CA ASN A 9 10.68 -5.58 20.72
C ASN A 9 11.22 -5.32 22.13
N GLU A 10 11.15 -4.08 22.62
CA GLU A 10 11.54 -3.71 23.99
C GLU A 10 10.69 -4.43 25.03
N HIS A 11 9.40 -4.57 24.77
CA HIS A 11 8.46 -5.26 25.67
C HIS A 11 8.38 -6.77 25.43
N SER A 12 9.19 -7.33 24.52
CA SER A 12 9.14 -8.76 24.12
C SER A 12 7.72 -9.26 23.81
N LEU A 13 6.89 -8.39 23.22
CA LEU A 13 5.50 -8.70 22.86
C LEU A 13 5.44 -9.31 21.46
N SER A 14 4.73 -10.42 21.32
CA SER A 14 4.46 -11.01 20.02
C SER A 14 3.47 -10.15 19.22
N ASP A 15 3.67 -10.05 17.90
CA ASP A 15 2.74 -9.38 16.99
C ASP A 15 1.30 -9.93 17.11
N ALA A 16 1.16 -11.23 17.42
CA ALA A 16 -0.15 -11.85 17.60
C ALA A 16 -0.80 -11.45 18.93
N GLU A 17 -0.01 -11.35 20.00
CA GLU A 17 -0.50 -10.95 21.32
C GLU A 17 -0.93 -9.48 21.32
N PHE A 18 -0.12 -8.63 20.69
CA PHE A 18 -0.46 -7.22 20.57
C PHE A 18 -1.70 -7.02 19.69
N ALA A 19 -1.79 -7.73 18.57
CA ALA A 19 -2.97 -7.69 17.71
C ALA A 19 -4.26 -8.08 18.45
N ALA A 20 -4.21 -9.09 19.31
CA ALA A 20 -5.34 -9.47 20.17
C ALA A 20 -5.72 -8.36 21.17
N LYS A 21 -4.75 -7.61 21.70
CA LYS A 21 -5.02 -6.49 22.62
C LYS A 21 -5.69 -5.30 21.95
N VAL A 22 -5.26 -4.96 20.73
CA VAL A 22 -5.82 -3.82 19.98
C VAL A 22 -6.99 -4.21 19.06
N ASP A 23 -7.48 -5.44 19.19
CA ASP A 23 -8.60 -5.99 18.44
C ASP A 23 -8.40 -5.89 16.91
N CYS A 24 -7.29 -6.43 16.42
CA CYS A 24 -6.99 -6.48 14.99
C CYS A 24 -6.29 -7.78 14.57
N ASP A 25 -6.10 -7.95 13.25
CA ASP A 25 -5.34 -9.07 12.71
C ASP A 25 -3.82 -8.89 12.91
N ARG A 26 -3.13 -10.00 13.19
CA ARG A 26 -1.66 -10.05 13.22
C ARG A 26 -1.05 -9.48 11.94
N SER A 27 -1.61 -9.83 10.78
CA SER A 27 -1.13 -9.34 9.48
C SER A 27 -1.25 -7.83 9.34
N MET A 28 -2.23 -7.20 10.01
CA MET A 28 -2.35 -5.73 10.06
C MET A 28 -1.16 -5.13 10.81
N ILE A 29 -0.84 -5.64 12.01
CA ILE A 29 0.32 -5.20 12.79
C ILE A 29 1.62 -5.35 11.99
N SER A 30 1.83 -6.50 11.35
CA SER A 30 3.03 -6.72 10.52
C SER A 30 3.13 -5.71 9.37
N LYS A 31 2.01 -5.36 8.70
CA LYS A 31 1.99 -4.35 7.63
C LYS A 31 2.25 -2.94 8.16
N ILE A 32 1.70 -2.59 9.33
CA ILE A 32 1.95 -1.30 9.98
C ILE A 32 3.44 -1.16 10.33
N LYS A 33 4.06 -2.22 10.88
CA LYS A 33 5.49 -2.22 11.25
C LYS A 33 6.44 -1.92 10.07
N VAL A 34 6.05 -2.32 8.87
CA VAL A 34 6.82 -2.10 7.63
C VAL A 34 6.31 -0.89 6.82
N GLY A 35 5.33 -0.14 7.34
CA GLY A 35 4.76 1.03 6.66
C GLY A 35 3.88 0.70 5.44
N LYS A 36 3.54 -0.57 5.20
CA LYS A 36 2.72 -1.01 4.05
C LYS A 36 1.22 -0.81 4.25
N ALA A 37 0.78 -0.56 5.48
CA ALA A 37 -0.61 -0.25 5.78
C ALA A 37 -0.69 0.91 6.77
N LYS A 38 -1.62 1.82 6.51
CA LYS A 38 -2.01 2.87 7.45
C LYS A 38 -3.17 2.33 8.31
N PRO A 39 -3.06 2.33 9.64
CA PRO A 39 -4.17 1.92 10.50
C PRO A 39 -5.35 2.88 10.36
N SER A 40 -6.56 2.41 10.66
CA SER A 40 -7.71 3.31 10.86
C SER A 40 -7.47 4.19 12.08
N LEU A 41 -8.17 5.33 12.18
CA LEU A 41 -8.04 6.23 13.32
C LEU A 41 -8.37 5.51 14.65
N ASP A 42 -9.41 4.67 14.66
CA ASP A 42 -9.76 3.84 15.82
C ASP A 42 -8.59 2.93 16.25
N LEU A 43 -8.01 2.20 15.29
CA LEU A 43 -6.88 1.32 15.57
C LEU A 43 -5.64 2.10 16.04
N ALA A 44 -5.38 3.25 15.44
CA ALA A 44 -4.26 4.11 15.83
C ALA A 44 -4.43 4.65 17.27
N LEU A 45 -5.65 4.99 17.67
CA LEU A 45 -5.96 5.40 19.05
C LEU A 45 -5.81 4.25 20.04
N LYS A 46 -6.26 3.03 19.69
CA LYS A 46 -6.04 1.82 20.51
C LYS A 46 -4.56 1.53 20.71
N ILE A 47 -3.78 1.58 19.62
CA ILE A 47 -2.32 1.42 19.66
C ILE A 47 -1.71 2.50 20.57
N SER A 48 -2.13 3.76 20.41
CA SER A 48 -1.62 4.88 21.22
C SER A 48 -1.91 4.70 22.71
N ARG A 49 -3.10 4.19 23.06
CA ARG A 49 -3.47 3.88 24.46
C ARG A 49 -2.62 2.78 25.07
N GLU A 50 -2.37 1.71 24.32
CA GLU A 50 -1.61 0.55 24.82
C GLU A 50 -0.10 0.81 24.88
N THR A 51 0.44 1.57 23.92
CA THR A 51 1.91 1.74 23.75
C THR A 51 2.42 3.10 24.19
N GLY A 52 1.53 4.08 24.41
CA GLY A 52 1.90 5.48 24.64
C GLY A 52 2.45 6.21 23.41
N ILE A 53 2.52 5.54 22.24
CA ILE A 53 3.01 6.15 21.00
C ILE A 53 1.97 7.14 20.49
N SER A 54 2.39 8.36 20.16
CA SER A 54 1.51 9.35 19.54
C SER A 54 0.99 8.86 18.19
N VAL A 55 -0.29 9.11 17.91
CA VAL A 55 -0.95 8.72 16.66
C VAL A 55 -0.16 9.18 15.44
N GLU A 56 0.38 10.39 15.47
CA GLU A 56 1.22 10.98 14.40
C GLU A 56 2.44 10.11 14.04
N ALA A 57 3.04 9.43 15.02
CA ALA A 57 4.18 8.55 14.78
C ALA A 57 3.82 7.24 14.04
N LEU A 58 2.52 6.90 13.96
CA LEU A 58 2.00 5.76 13.20
C LEU A 58 1.71 6.13 11.74
N PHE A 59 1.64 7.43 11.42
CA PHE A 59 1.37 7.94 10.08
C PHE A 59 2.62 8.67 9.56
N PRO A 60 3.58 7.96 8.93
CA PRO A 60 4.67 8.63 8.25
C PRO A 60 4.07 9.55 7.19
N LEU A 61 4.30 10.85 7.34
CA LEU A 61 4.12 11.81 6.27
C LEU A 61 5.22 11.49 5.27
N GLU A 62 4.83 11.05 4.08
CA GLU A 62 5.76 11.02 2.96
C GLU A 62 6.14 12.47 2.72
N ASP A 63 7.31 12.86 3.20
CA ASP A 63 7.93 14.10 2.79
C ASP A 63 7.98 14.02 1.26
N ARG A 64 7.37 15.00 0.60
CA ARG A 64 7.32 15.09 -0.86
C ARG A 64 8.71 15.49 -1.39
N SER A 65 9.75 14.81 -0.94
CA SER A 65 11.09 14.93 -1.48
C SER A 65 11.18 13.97 -2.66
N GLU A 66 10.89 14.57 -3.83
CA GLU A 66 11.34 14.19 -5.17
C GLU A 66 10.93 12.78 -5.67
N PRO A 67 10.13 12.68 -6.74
CA PRO A 67 10.02 11.42 -7.46
C PRO A 67 11.43 11.01 -7.91
N SER A 68 11.88 9.82 -7.52
CA SER A 68 12.98 9.13 -8.20
C SER A 68 12.72 9.26 -9.71
N PRO A 69 13.67 9.81 -10.50
CA PRO A 69 13.42 10.14 -11.88
C PRO A 69 12.95 8.87 -12.58
N ALA A 70 11.89 9.04 -13.37
CA ALA A 70 11.32 8.02 -14.22
C ALA A 70 12.42 7.15 -14.85
N GLU A 71 12.49 5.88 -14.43
CA GLU A 71 12.94 4.84 -15.36
C GLU A 71 11.82 4.71 -16.38
N CYS A 72 11.87 5.56 -17.40
CA CYS A 72 11.27 5.27 -18.68
C CYS A 72 12.04 4.09 -19.25
N PRO A 73 11.46 2.89 -19.44
CA PRO A 73 12.05 1.90 -20.34
C PRO A 73 11.87 2.43 -21.76
N GLY A 74 12.72 3.39 -22.15
CA GLY A 74 12.91 3.85 -23.51
C GLY A 74 13.67 2.78 -24.29
N GLY A 75 12.99 1.69 -24.63
CA GLY A 75 13.42 0.72 -25.61
C GLY A 75 12.60 0.88 -26.88
N ALA A 76 12.86 1.92 -27.66
CA ALA A 76 12.37 2.00 -29.03
C ALA A 76 13.12 0.97 -29.87
N SER A 77 12.41 0.00 -30.47
CA SER A 77 12.74 -0.56 -31.79
C SER A 77 11.62 -1.49 -32.27
N GLY A 78 10.90 -1.04 -33.30
CA GLY A 78 10.04 -1.87 -34.12
C GLY A 78 9.35 -1.02 -35.18
N PRO A 79 9.83 -0.99 -36.45
CA PRO A 79 9.18 -0.24 -37.49
C PRO A 79 7.94 -0.97 -38.03
N ALA A 80 7.09 -0.17 -38.64
CA ALA A 80 5.82 -0.49 -39.28
C ALA A 80 5.88 -1.69 -40.24
N ASN A 81 4.78 -2.47 -40.24
CA ASN A 81 4.35 -3.23 -41.40
C ASN A 81 2.82 -3.41 -41.35
N SER A 82 2.19 -2.75 -42.31
CA SER A 82 0.81 -2.84 -42.80
C SER A 82 0.34 -4.24 -43.24
N SER A 83 -0.85 -4.66 -42.81
CA SER A 83 -1.77 -5.48 -43.63
C SER A 83 -3.14 -5.51 -42.93
N SER A 84 -4.08 -4.68 -43.39
CA SER A 84 -5.12 -5.04 -44.36
C SER A 84 -6.15 -6.03 -43.79
N SER A 85 -7.31 -5.50 -43.37
CA SER A 85 -8.59 -6.22 -43.49
C SER A 85 -9.75 -5.21 -43.47
N PRO A 86 -10.47 -5.02 -44.60
CA PRO A 86 -11.65 -4.18 -44.63
C PRO A 86 -12.84 -4.94 -44.04
N CYS A 87 -13.39 -4.47 -42.93
CA CYS A 87 -14.69 -4.92 -42.45
C CYS A 87 -15.76 -4.32 -43.36
N LEU A 88 -16.12 -5.05 -44.41
CA LEU A 88 -17.30 -4.78 -45.21
C LEU A 88 -18.30 -5.88 -44.87
N SER A 89 -19.43 -5.50 -44.25
CA SER A 89 -20.69 -6.21 -44.44
C SER A 89 -21.87 -5.29 -44.14
N PRO A 90 -23.00 -5.46 -44.87
CA PRO A 90 -23.95 -4.41 -45.12
C PRO A 90 -25.17 -4.46 -44.19
N GLU A 91 -25.75 -3.27 -44.02
CA GLU A 91 -27.10 -3.02 -43.55
C GLU A 91 -28.10 -3.77 -44.44
N VAL A 92 -28.92 -4.66 -43.85
CA VAL A 92 -30.11 -5.17 -44.53
C VAL A 92 -31.35 -4.86 -43.69
N ALA A 93 -32.11 -3.92 -44.22
CA ALA A 93 -33.48 -3.63 -43.83
C ALA A 93 -34.35 -4.89 -44.01
N THR A 94 -35.22 -5.15 -43.05
CA THR A 94 -36.34 -6.09 -43.20
C THR A 94 -37.63 -5.30 -42.95
N PRO A 95 -38.67 -5.45 -43.78
CA PRO A 95 -39.94 -4.73 -43.63
C PRO A 95 -40.77 -5.22 -42.42
#